data_AF-A0A922D0P3-F1
#
_entry.id   AF-A0A922D0P3-F1
#
_cell.length_a   1.000
_cell.length_b   1.000
_cell.length_c   1.000
_cell.angle_alpha   90.00
_cell.angle_beta   90.00
_cell.angle_gamma   90.00
#
_symmetry.space_group_name_H-M   'P 1'
#
loop_
_entity.id
_entity.type
_entity.pdbx_description
1 polymer ?
#
loop_
_entity_poly.entity_id
_entity_poly.type
_entity_poly.pdbx_seq_one_letter_code
_entity_poly.pdbx_strand_id
1 'polypeptide(L)'
;MRLLFRQIQKLEYVIISGAQRKTEEFDIEDAETFALPLQMKTAKLSDPFYRLEHQEEDLQKKKEAEPVLLVCLRRVSDARHSDDHALNKALRAQLCNQKKRVAEEEAISRKRGLGIRLLPPSEEDASSAASPCEVLFHV
;
A
#
# COMPACT_ATOMS: atom_id res chain seq x y z
N MET A 1 -2.01 -31.95 40.05
CA MET A 1 -1.83 -30.54 40.48
C MET A 1 -0.44 -30.11 40.07
N ARG A 2 -0.27 -28.99 39.36
CA ARG A 2 1.06 -28.45 38.98
C ARG A 2 1.46 -27.40 40.02
N LEU A 3 2.55 -27.62 40.74
CA LEU A 3 3.03 -26.71 41.80
C LEU A 3 4.19 -25.85 41.27
N LEU A 4 4.00 -24.52 41.27
CA LEU A 4 5.03 -23.52 40.95
C LEU A 4 5.34 -22.71 42.20
N PHE A 5 6.62 -22.61 42.56
CA PHE A 5 7.10 -21.78 43.66
C PHE A 5 7.92 -20.61 43.12
N ARG A 6 7.55 -19.38 43.50
CA ARG A 6 8.24 -18.16 43.07
C ARG A 6 9.41 -17.88 44.02
N GLN A 7 10.64 -17.83 43.50
CA GLN A 7 11.76 -17.33 44.29
C GLN A 7 11.65 -15.80 44.44
N ILE A 8 11.97 -15.28 45.63
CA ILE A 8 11.87 -13.82 45.90
C ILE A 8 13.14 -13.10 45.43
N GLN A 9 14.30 -13.77 45.47
CA GLN A 9 15.58 -13.18 45.07
C GLN A 9 15.82 -13.15 43.56
N LYS A 10 15.23 -14.10 42.84
CA LYS A 10 15.27 -14.18 41.37
C LYS A 10 13.83 -14.25 40.93
N LEU A 11 13.39 -13.38 40.02
CA LEU A 11 12.01 -13.30 39.50
C LEU A 11 11.64 -14.52 38.63
N GLU A 12 11.96 -15.72 39.09
CA GLU A 12 11.86 -16.97 38.38
C GLU A 12 11.00 -17.97 39.17
N TYR A 13 10.23 -18.76 38.43
CA TYR A 13 9.39 -19.81 38.99
C TYR A 13 10.10 -21.15 38.89
N VAL A 14 10.25 -21.83 40.03
CA VAL A 14 10.81 -23.18 40.09
C VAL A 14 9.65 -24.17 40.08
N ILE A 15 9.70 -25.13 39.17
CA ILE A 15 8.72 -26.21 39.07
C ILE A 15 9.10 -27.30 40.08
N ILE A 16 8.26 -27.53 41.08
CA ILE A 16 8.55 -28.49 42.16
C ILE A 16 8.02 -29.89 41.82
N SER A 17 6.82 -29.99 41.22
CA SER A 17 6.27 -31.29 40.81
C SER A 17 5.23 -31.18 39.69
N GLY A 18 5.17 -32.23 38.86
CA GLY A 18 4.10 -32.44 37.88
C GLY A 18 4.23 -31.70 36.55
N ALA A 19 5.35 -31.04 36.28
CA ALA A 19 5.67 -30.44 34.99
C ALA A 19 7.19 -30.38 34.76
N GLN A 20 7.61 -30.28 33.51
CA GLN A 20 8.99 -30.02 33.11
C GLN A 20 9.04 -28.65 32.40
N ARG A 21 10.12 -27.91 32.62
CA ARG A 21 10.35 -26.65 31.90
C ARG A 21 10.80 -27.00 30.50
N LYS A 22 10.06 -26.55 29.49
CA LYS A 22 10.54 -26.56 28.12
C LYS A 22 11.51 -25.41 27.97
N THR A 23 12.80 -25.71 27.88
CA THR A 23 13.83 -24.74 27.50
C THR A 23 14.03 -24.92 26.00
N GLU A 24 13.70 -23.91 25.21
CA GLU A 24 14.02 -23.89 23.79
C GLU A 24 15.39 -23.24 23.66
N GLU A 25 16.42 -24.07 23.45
CA GLU A 25 17.73 -23.61 23.02
C GLU A 25 17.64 -23.47 21.50
N PHE A 26 17.74 -22.24 21.01
CA PHE A 26 17.75 -21.95 19.58
C PHE A 26 19.18 -22.00 19.07
N ASP A 27 19.44 -22.90 18.13
CA ASP A 27 20.70 -22.92 17.41
C ASP A 27 20.80 -21.69 16.48
N ILE A 28 22.02 -21.27 16.17
CA ILE A 28 22.29 -20.05 15.39
C ILE A 28 21.62 -20.12 14.00
N GLU A 29 21.49 -21.32 13.45
CA GLU A 29 20.83 -21.61 12.17
C GLU A 29 19.30 -21.43 12.26
N ASP A 30 18.68 -21.82 13.37
CA ASP A 30 17.23 -21.68 13.61
C ASP A 30 16.84 -20.23 13.96
N ALA A 31 17.76 -19.46 14.55
CA ALA A 31 17.54 -18.07 14.93
C ALA A 31 17.67 -17.07 13.76
N GLU A 32 17.88 -17.54 12.52
CA GLU A 32 18.21 -16.73 11.32
C GLU A 32 19.32 -15.70 11.59
N THR A 33 20.19 -15.98 12.56
CA THR A 33 21.22 -15.05 13.00
C THR A 33 22.54 -15.43 12.33
N PHE A 34 23.27 -14.46 11.78
CA PHE A 34 24.55 -14.75 11.14
C PHE A 34 25.59 -15.23 12.17
N ALA A 35 26.09 -16.45 12.00
CA ALA A 35 27.30 -16.90 12.68
C ALA A 35 28.46 -15.98 12.27
N LEU A 36 28.97 -15.17 13.21
CA LEU A 36 30.09 -14.28 12.93
C LEU A 36 31.31 -15.14 12.53
N PRO A 37 31.83 -15.02 11.31
CA PRO A 37 33.02 -15.75 10.94
C PRO A 37 34.21 -15.11 11.67
N LEU A 38 34.97 -15.96 12.36
CA LEU A 38 36.28 -15.73 12.98
C LEU A 38 36.26 -15.36 14.48
N GLN A 39 36.76 -16.28 15.31
CA GLN A 39 37.00 -16.07 16.75
C GLN A 39 37.84 -14.81 17.04
N MET A 40 38.71 -14.40 16.11
CA MET A 40 39.50 -13.16 16.24
C MET A 40 38.65 -11.89 16.30
N LYS A 41 37.49 -11.85 15.61
CA LYS A 41 36.59 -10.68 15.65
C LYS A 41 35.84 -10.62 16.97
N THR A 42 35.44 -11.77 17.52
CA THR A 42 34.77 -11.83 18.83
C THR A 42 35.68 -11.37 19.98
N ALA A 43 36.99 -11.70 19.92
CA ALA A 43 37.97 -11.22 20.88
C ALA A 43 38.17 -9.69 20.80
N LYS A 44 38.26 -9.14 19.58
CA LYS A 44 38.34 -7.68 19.37
C LYS A 44 37.06 -6.97 19.80
N LEU A 45 35.91 -7.57 19.55
CA LEU A 45 34.63 -7.03 20.01
C LEU A 45 34.47 -7.11 21.54
N SER A 46 35.30 -7.85 22.27
CA SER A 46 35.28 -7.85 23.73
C SER A 46 36.07 -6.67 24.33
N ASP A 47 36.93 -6.03 23.55
CA ASP A 47 37.73 -4.89 23.99
C ASP A 47 36.87 -3.60 24.00
N PRO A 48 36.76 -2.90 25.14
CA PRO A 48 36.00 -1.65 25.23
C PRO A 48 36.55 -0.55 24.31
N PHE A 49 37.86 -0.48 24.06
CA PHE A 49 38.45 0.56 23.21
C PHE A 49 38.09 0.34 21.73
N TYR A 50 38.16 -0.91 21.27
CA TYR A 50 37.79 -1.26 19.89
C TYR A 50 36.32 -0.93 19.58
N ARG A 51 35.40 -1.15 20.53
CA ARG A 51 33.99 -0.77 20.38
C ARG A 51 33.81 0.74 20.24
N LEU A 52 34.52 1.53 21.04
CA LEU A 52 34.41 2.98 21.04
C LEU A 52 34.86 3.59 19.71
N GLU A 53 36.00 3.11 19.18
CA GLU A 53 36.55 3.60 17.91
C GLU A 53 35.63 3.30 16.71
N HIS A 54 34.99 2.13 16.68
CA HIS A 54 34.17 1.71 15.54
C HIS A 54 32.69 2.14 15.66
N GLN A 55 32.23 2.49 16.87
CA GLN A 55 30.87 3.00 17.09
C GLN A 55 30.59 4.27 16.29
N GLU A 56 31.55 5.19 16.21
CA GLU A 56 31.38 6.43 15.46
C GLU A 56 31.30 6.18 13.95
N GLU A 57 32.16 5.29 13.42
CA GLU A 57 32.14 4.90 12.01
C GLU A 57 30.82 4.22 11.62
N ASP A 58 30.29 3.35 12.48
CA ASP A 58 29.01 2.67 12.24
C ASP A 58 27.84 3.66 12.25
N LEU A 59 27.86 4.65 13.16
CA LEU A 59 26.87 5.72 13.19
C LEU A 59 26.96 6.63 11.97
N GLN A 60 28.16 6.90 11.46
CA GLN A 60 28.36 7.67 10.23
C GLN A 60 27.81 6.93 9.01
N LYS A 61 28.18 5.65 8.84
CA LYS A 61 27.64 4.78 7.77
C LYS A 61 26.12 4.71 7.82
N LYS A 62 25.53 4.60 9.02
CA LYS A 62 24.08 4.63 9.20
C LYS A 62 23.48 5.96 8.73
N LYS A 63 24.03 7.10 9.16
CA LYS A 63 23.57 8.44 8.76
C LYS A 63 23.71 8.71 7.28
N GLU A 64 24.70 8.11 6.60
CA GLU A 64 24.87 8.20 5.15
C GLU A 64 23.91 7.29 4.39
N ALA A 65 23.68 6.07 4.90
CA ALA A 65 22.79 5.09 4.28
C ALA A 65 21.30 5.44 4.45
N GLU A 66 20.91 6.02 5.59
CA GLU A 66 19.53 6.44 5.88
C GLU A 66 18.92 7.30 4.78
N PRO A 67 19.50 8.45 4.39
CA PRO A 67 18.92 9.31 3.36
C PRO A 67 18.93 8.62 1.99
N VAL A 68 19.96 7.84 1.65
CA VAL A 68 20.02 7.15 0.36
C VAL A 68 18.93 6.09 0.27
N LEU A 69 18.78 5.24 1.28
CA LEU A 69 17.78 4.18 1.29
C LEU A 69 16.37 4.75 1.40
N LEU A 70 16.12 5.65 2.36
CA LEU A 70 14.81 6.26 2.53
C LEU A 70 14.40 7.03 1.29
N VAL A 71 15.26 7.89 0.74
CA VAL A 71 14.88 8.75 -0.39
C VAL A 71 14.75 7.93 -1.67
N CYS A 72 15.70 7.04 -2.00
CA CYS A 72 15.63 6.27 -3.23
C CYS A 72 14.47 5.25 -3.21
N LEU A 73 14.29 4.50 -2.13
CA LEU A 73 13.19 3.53 -2.04
C LEU A 73 11.84 4.22 -1.97
N ARG A 74 11.74 5.33 -1.23
CA ARG A 74 10.51 6.11 -1.17
C ARG A 74 10.13 6.66 -2.54
N ARG A 75 11.09 7.22 -3.29
CA ARG A 75 10.86 7.70 -4.66
C ARG A 75 10.40 6.59 -5.60
N VAL A 76 11.01 5.42 -5.55
CA VAL A 76 10.61 4.28 -6.38
C VAL A 76 9.21 3.79 -5.99
N SER A 77 8.89 3.75 -4.70
CA SER A 77 7.55 3.40 -4.21
C SER A 77 6.50 4.42 -4.64
N ASP A 78 6.77 5.70 -4.42
CA ASP A 78 5.84 6.79 -4.77
C ASP A 78 5.64 6.85 -6.29
N ALA A 79 6.68 6.69 -7.11
CA ALA A 79 6.55 6.63 -8.57
C ALA A 79 5.74 5.43 -9.09
N ARG A 80 5.74 4.31 -8.35
CA ARG A 80 4.94 3.12 -8.69
C ARG A 80 3.49 3.22 -8.24
N HIS A 81 3.19 4.06 -7.25
CA HIS A 81 1.90 4.03 -6.53
C HIS A 81 1.20 5.39 -6.44
N SER A 82 1.75 6.47 -7.03
CA SER A 82 1.20 7.82 -6.89
C SER A 82 -0.19 7.97 -7.49
N ASP A 83 -0.48 7.34 -8.63
CA ASP A 83 -1.58 7.82 -9.49
C ASP A 83 -2.68 6.81 -9.82
N ASP A 84 -2.50 5.52 -9.51
CA ASP A 84 -3.46 4.48 -9.91
C ASP A 84 -4.84 4.71 -9.29
N HIS A 85 -4.90 5.08 -8.00
CA HIS A 85 -6.17 5.22 -7.32
C HIS A 85 -6.93 6.49 -7.75
N ALA A 86 -6.23 7.62 -7.88
CA ALA A 86 -6.84 8.89 -8.26
C ALA A 86 -7.40 8.84 -9.70
N LEU A 87 -6.62 8.29 -10.63
CA LEU A 87 -7.03 8.13 -12.03
C LEU A 87 -8.22 7.17 -12.16
N ASN A 88 -8.16 6.00 -11.52
CA ASN A 88 -9.25 5.04 -11.56
C ASN A 88 -10.53 5.58 -10.90
N LYS A 89 -10.41 6.36 -9.82
CA LYS A 89 -11.55 7.02 -9.19
C LYS A 89 -12.20 8.03 -10.14
N ALA A 90 -11.41 8.86 -10.83
CA ALA A 90 -11.90 9.82 -11.80
C ALA A 90 -12.59 9.12 -12.99
N LEU A 91 -11.98 8.07 -13.53
CA LEU A 91 -12.55 7.27 -14.63
C LEU A 91 -13.88 6.64 -14.23
N ARG A 92 -13.96 6.03 -13.03
CA ARG A 92 -15.22 5.45 -12.52
C ARG A 92 -16.30 6.52 -12.35
N ALA A 93 -15.96 7.70 -11.86
CA ALA A 93 -16.91 8.81 -11.74
C ALA A 93 -17.44 9.24 -13.12
N GLN A 94 -16.57 9.38 -14.12
CA GLN A 94 -16.97 9.70 -15.50
C GLN A 94 -17.89 8.64 -16.09
N LEU A 95 -17.56 7.35 -15.96
CA LEU A 95 -18.39 6.25 -16.45
C LEU A 95 -19.74 6.18 -15.74
N CYS A 96 -19.78 6.41 -14.43
CA CYS A 96 -21.04 6.48 -13.68
C CYS A 96 -21.91 7.65 -14.16
N ASN A 97 -21.33 8.81 -14.40
CA ASN A 97 -22.06 9.97 -14.92
C ASN A 97 -22.58 9.72 -16.34
N GLN A 98 -21.77 9.09 -17.20
CA GLN A 98 -22.21 8.68 -18.55
C GLN A 98 -23.38 7.68 -18.47
N LYS A 99 -23.29 6.65 -17.62
CA LYS A 99 -24.37 5.68 -17.43
C LYS A 99 -25.68 6.33 -16.96
N LYS A 100 -25.60 7.30 -16.04
CA LYS A 100 -26.77 8.06 -15.58
C LYS A 100 -27.39 8.86 -16.72
N ARG A 101 -26.58 9.60 -17.49
CA ARG A 101 -27.04 10.36 -18.66
C ARG A 101 -27.73 9.46 -19.69
N VAL A 102 -27.14 8.30 -20.00
CA VAL A 102 -27.75 7.32 -20.92
C VAL A 102 -29.08 6.79 -20.38
N ALA A 103 -29.15 6.47 -19.09
CA ALA A 103 -30.39 6.00 -18.47
C ALA A 103 -31.51 7.06 -18.51
N GLU A 104 -31.16 8.35 -18.33
CA GLU A 104 -32.09 9.46 -18.47
C GLU A 104 -32.56 9.63 -19.93
N GLU A 105 -31.65 9.57 -20.90
CA GLU A 105 -31.94 9.61 -22.34
C GLU A 105 -32.88 8.47 -22.75
N GLU A 106 -32.62 7.23 -22.30
CA GLU A 106 -33.48 6.09 -22.54
C GLU A 106 -34.86 6.23 -21.87
N ALA A 107 -34.91 6.77 -20.65
CA ALA A 107 -36.17 7.00 -19.95
C ALA A 107 -37.04 8.03 -20.69
N ILE A 108 -36.44 9.10 -21.22
CA ILE A 108 -37.13 10.09 -22.05
C ILE A 108 -37.61 9.47 -23.37
N SER A 109 -36.77 8.65 -24.00
CA SER A 109 -37.11 7.94 -25.24
C SER A 109 -38.33 7.02 -25.06
N ARG A 110 -38.30 6.19 -24.01
CA ARG A 110 -39.41 5.29 -23.66
C ARG A 110 -40.70 6.06 -23.35
N LYS A 111 -40.62 7.21 -22.67
CA LYS A 111 -41.78 8.09 -22.43
C LYS A 111 -42.40 8.62 -23.73
N ARG A 112 -41.58 8.84 -24.77
CA ARG A 112 -42.04 9.28 -26.10
C ARG A 112 -42.44 8.10 -27.01
N GLY A 113 -42.37 6.85 -26.52
CA GLY A 113 -42.67 5.65 -27.30
C GLY A 113 -41.59 5.28 -28.32
N LEU A 114 -40.39 5.86 -28.21
CA LEU A 114 -39.27 5.60 -29.11
C LEU A 114 -38.39 4.48 -28.54
N GLY A 115 -37.98 3.55 -29.41
CA GLY A 115 -37.11 2.41 -29.06
C GLY A 115 -35.61 2.67 -29.26
N ILE A 116 -35.22 3.93 -29.45
CA ILE A 116 -33.88 4.34 -29.89
C ILE A 116 -33.29 5.31 -28.85
N ARG A 117 -31.97 5.28 -28.63
CA ARG A 117 -31.30 6.24 -27.76
C ARG A 117 -31.40 7.66 -28.32
N LEU A 118 -31.86 8.61 -27.49
CA LEU A 118 -31.92 10.03 -27.87
C LEU A 118 -30.55 10.68 -27.71
N LEU A 119 -30.16 11.48 -28.70
CA LEU A 119 -28.97 12.33 -28.64
C LEU A 119 -29.27 13.58 -27.79
N PRO A 120 -28.29 14.17 -27.10
CA PRO A 120 -28.46 15.49 -26.49
C PRO A 120 -28.91 16.52 -27.54
N PRO A 121 -29.76 17.49 -27.16
CA PRO A 121 -30.21 18.53 -28.06
C PRO A 121 -29.03 19.39 -28.52
N SER A 122 -28.85 19.50 -29.84
CA SER A 122 -27.90 20.42 -30.46
C SER A 122 -28.59 21.74 -30.81
N GLU A 123 -27.87 22.86 -30.71
CA GLU A 123 -28.36 24.19 -31.12
C GLU A 123 -28.57 24.27 -32.65
N GLU A 124 -27.79 23.50 -33.41
CA GLU A 124 -27.89 23.36 -34.86
C GLU A 124 -29.23 22.70 -35.26
N ASP A 125 -29.68 21.70 -34.49
CA ASP A 125 -30.96 21.03 -34.73
C ASP A 125 -32.14 21.96 -34.43
N ALA A 126 -32.03 22.77 -33.36
CA ALA A 126 -33.06 23.71 -32.97
C ALA A 126 -33.24 24.83 -33.99
N SER A 127 -32.13 25.36 -34.53
CA SER A 127 -32.17 26.39 -35.57
C SER A 127 -32.73 25.84 -36.90
N SER A 128 -32.34 24.64 -37.31
CA SER A 128 -32.87 23.97 -38.51
C SER A 128 -34.36 23.62 -38.38
N ALA A 129 -34.82 23.23 -37.19
CA ALA A 129 -36.24 22.97 -36.93
C ALA A 129 -37.08 24.26 -36.86
N ALA A 130 -36.48 25.40 -36.48
CA ALA A 130 -37.15 26.69 -36.40
C ALA A 130 -37.22 27.41 -37.75
N SER A 131 -36.28 27.15 -38.66
CA SER A 131 -36.37 27.64 -40.04
C SER A 131 -37.50 26.91 -40.80
N PRO A 132 -38.47 27.62 -41.40
CA PRO A 132 -39.45 26.99 -42.26
C PRO A 132 -38.74 26.34 -43.46
N CYS A 133 -39.06 25.07 -43.75
CA CYS A 133 -38.58 24.38 -44.94
C CYS A 133 -39.11 25.09 -46.20
N GLU A 134 -38.27 25.88 -46.88
CA GLU A 134 -38.53 26.27 -48.27
C GLU A 134 -38.36 25.04 -49.15
N VAL A 135 -39.41 24.23 -49.25
CA VAL A 135 -39.51 23.18 -50.25
C VAL A 135 -39.76 23.87 -51.59
N LEU A 136 -38.69 24.11 -52.34
CA LEU A 136 -38.80 24.46 -53.76
C LEU A 136 -39.34 23.24 -54.52
N PHE A 137 -40.66 23.15 -54.63
CA PHE A 137 -41.32 22.37 -55.67
C PHE A 137 -40.98 23.03 -57.01
N HIS A 138 -39.98 22.50 -57.70
CA HIS A 138 -39.90 22.69 -59.15
C HIS A 138 -41.01 21.85 -59.80
N VAL A 139 -41.84 22.56 -60.57
CA VAL A 139 -42.95 22.07 -61.41
C VAL A 139 -42.53 20.89 -62.28
#